data_AF-A0A7S0S039-F1
#
_entry.id   AF-A0A7S0S039-F1
#
_cell.length_a   1.000
_cell.length_b   1.000
_cell.length_c   1.000
_cell.angle_alpha   90.00
_cell.angle_beta   90.00
_cell.angle_gamma   90.00
#
_symmetry.space_group_name_H-M   'P 1'
#
loop_
_entity.id
_entity.type
_entity.pdbx_description
1 polymer ?
#
loop_
_entity_poly.entity_id
_entity_poly.type
_entity_poly.pdbx_seq_one_letter_code
_entity_poly.pdbx_strand_id
1 'polypeptide(L)'
;SMLWRVAFGCFVIGCNAAGFQWQLVKPATPTQPAPRAMAACAWDAARNTFIVFGGTTAGNGSTSDVWLFDLMTRTWEEAAPLDANTPVPAARADTAYGLYSVPDQ
;
A
#
# COMPACT_ATOMS: atom_id res chain seq x y z
N SER A 1 8.75 10.65 -20.62
CA SER A 1 9.59 10.70 -19.41
C SER A 1 9.03 9.69 -18.43
N MET A 2 9.80 8.66 -18.09
CA MET A 2 9.35 7.55 -17.25
C MET A 2 9.48 7.97 -15.78
N LEU A 3 8.34 8.12 -15.11
CA LEU A 3 8.25 8.50 -13.70
C LEU A 3 8.42 7.23 -12.85
N TRP A 4 9.51 7.16 -12.08
CA TRP A 4 9.66 6.16 -11.03
C TRP A 4 9.03 6.70 -9.74
N ARG A 5 8.12 5.92 -9.14
CA ARG A 5 7.47 6.25 -7.87
C ARG A 5 7.85 5.18 -6.86
N VAL A 6 8.45 5.60 -5.75
CA VAL A 6 8.69 4.74 -4.58
C VAL A 6 7.85 5.32 -3.44
N ALA A 7 7.16 4.44 -2.72
CA ALA A 7 6.29 4.83 -1.62
C ALA A 7 6.64 4.07 -0.34
N PHE A 8 6.74 4.79 0.76
CA PHE A 8 6.88 4.30 2.12
C PHE A 8 5.92 5.11 2.99
N GLY A 9 5.08 4.44 3.79
CA GLY A 9 4.32 5.07 4.88
C GLY A 9 3.47 6.29 4.52
N CYS A 10 2.64 6.23 3.47
CA CYS A 10 1.77 7.31 2.94
C CYS A 10 2.46 8.47 2.18
N PHE A 11 3.74 8.35 1.83
CA PHE A 11 4.43 9.34 1.00
C PHE A 11 4.79 8.76 -0.36
N VAL A 12 4.57 9.50 -1.44
CA VAL A 12 5.02 9.14 -2.80
C VAL A 12 6.16 10.07 -3.18
N ILE A 13 7.31 9.51 -3.57
CA ILE A 13 8.37 10.28 -4.21
C ILE A 13 7.96 10.54 -5.66
N GLY A 14 7.80 11.82 -6.02
CA GLY A 14 7.64 12.25 -7.41
C GLY A 14 8.94 12.87 -7.93
N CYS A 15 9.35 12.54 -9.16
CA CYS A 15 10.41 13.27 -9.84
C CYS A 15 9.81 14.35 -10.75
N ASN A 16 10.30 15.60 -10.65
CA ASN A 16 10.09 16.63 -11.67
C ASN A 16 11.46 17.14 -12.16
N ALA A 17 11.47 18.10 -13.09
CA ALA A 17 12.71 18.65 -13.66
C ALA A 17 13.66 19.29 -12.62
N ALA A 18 13.23 19.47 -11.37
CA ALA A 18 14.03 19.99 -10.26
C ALA A 18 14.60 18.90 -9.31
N GLY A 19 14.42 17.61 -9.63
CA GLY A 19 14.98 16.48 -8.88
C GLY A 19 13.94 15.63 -8.13
N PHE A 20 14.41 14.85 -7.15
CA PHE A 20 13.55 14.03 -6.28
C PHE A 20 12.99 14.90 -5.16
N GLN A 21 11.70 15.25 -5.25
CA GLN A 21 11.01 16.05 -4.25
C GLN A 21 9.91 15.20 -3.60
N TRP A 22 9.85 15.27 -2.28
CA TRP A 22 8.77 14.64 -1.53
C TRP A 22 7.50 15.46 -1.70
N GLN A 23 6.41 14.78 -2.07
CA GLN A 23 5.09 15.38 -2.11
C GLN A 23 4.10 14.51 -1.34
N LEU A 24 3.40 15.13 -0.39
CA LEU A 24 2.28 14.47 0.28
C LEU A 24 1.13 14.28 -0.71
N VAL A 25 0.73 13.03 -0.92
CA VAL A 25 -0.46 12.69 -1.71
C VAL A 25 -1.64 12.53 -0.75
N LYS A 26 -2.55 13.50 -0.77
CA LYS A 26 -3.77 13.45 0.05
C LYS A 26 -4.79 12.50 -0.58
N PRO A 27 -5.40 11.59 0.20
CA PRO A 27 -6.53 10.80 -0.27
C PRO A 27 -7.68 11.69 -0.74
N ALA A 28 -8.39 11.25 -1.77
CA ALA A 28 -9.58 11.92 -2.30
C ALA A 28 -10.84 11.65 -1.45
N THR A 29 -10.81 10.61 -0.61
CA THR A 29 -11.93 10.16 0.23
C THR A 29 -11.49 10.04 1.69
N PRO A 30 -12.43 10.06 2.65
CA PRO A 30 -12.10 9.88 4.07
C PRO A 30 -11.75 8.43 4.44
N THR A 31 -12.13 7.46 3.61
CA THR A 31 -11.77 6.04 3.78
C THR A 31 -10.28 5.87 3.60
N GLN A 32 -9.60 5.35 4.62
CA GLN A 32 -8.16 5.10 4.64
C GLN A 32 -7.79 4.18 5.81
N PRO A 33 -6.65 3.47 5.75
CA PRO A 33 -6.15 2.70 6.89
C PRO A 33 -5.95 3.59 8.11
N ALA A 34 -6.16 3.02 9.29
CA ALA A 34 -5.71 3.65 10.53
C ALA A 34 -4.18 3.91 10.47
N PRO A 35 -3.69 4.99 11.11
CA PRO A 35 -2.26 5.26 11.23
C PRO A 35 -1.53 4.04 11.79
N ARG A 36 -0.46 3.63 11.09
CA ARG A 36 0.26 2.39 11.36
C ARG A 36 1.75 2.54 11.15
N ALA A 37 2.53 1.76 11.90
CA ALA A 37 3.98 1.64 11.75
C ALA A 37 4.35 0.21 11.33
N MET A 38 5.56 0.04 10.76
CA MET A 38 6.14 -1.28 10.46
C MET A 38 5.26 -2.17 9.55
N ALA A 39 4.41 -1.54 8.73
CA ALA A 39 3.59 -2.24 7.75
C ALA A 39 4.42 -2.66 6.55
N ALA A 40 4.11 -3.82 5.97
CA ALA A 40 4.63 -4.21 4.67
C ALA A 40 4.02 -3.32 3.60
N CYS A 41 4.81 -2.90 2.61
CA CYS A 41 4.31 -2.15 1.47
C CYS A 41 4.94 -2.58 0.15
N ALA A 42 4.16 -2.46 -0.92
CA ALA A 42 4.60 -2.76 -2.28
C ALA A 42 3.86 -1.89 -3.31
N TRP A 43 4.46 -1.73 -4.49
CA TRP A 43 3.85 -1.02 -5.61
C TRP A 43 3.62 -1.97 -6.78
N ASP A 44 2.37 -2.16 -7.17
CA ASP A 44 1.98 -2.81 -8.42
C ASP A 44 1.95 -1.76 -9.53
N ALA A 45 2.99 -1.73 -10.35
CA ALA A 45 3.11 -0.80 -11.46
C ALA A 45 2.10 -1.07 -12.59
N ALA A 46 1.66 -2.32 -12.78
CA ALA A 46 0.69 -2.66 -13.84
C ALA A 46 -0.70 -2.12 -13.51
N ARG A 47 -1.06 -2.12 -12.22
CA ARG A 47 -2.35 -1.60 -11.73
C ARG A 47 -2.29 -0.15 -11.23
N ASN A 48 -1.10 0.45 -11.15
CA ASN A 48 -0.88 1.74 -10.46
C ASN A 48 -1.40 1.73 -9.01
N THR A 49 -1.26 0.59 -8.33
CA THR A 49 -1.79 0.38 -6.98
C THR A 49 -0.66 0.25 -5.98
N PHE A 50 -0.72 1.03 -4.91
CA PHE A 50 0.14 0.85 -3.75
C PHE A 50 -0.57 -0.04 -2.72
N ILE A 51 0.11 -1.06 -2.24
CA ILE A 51 -0.44 -2.10 -1.38
C ILE A 51 0.21 -1.97 -0.02
N VAL A 52 -0.60 -2.01 1.04
CA VAL A 52 -0.17 -2.02 2.43
C VAL A 52 -0.76 -3.23 3.12
N PHE A 53 0.07 -3.99 3.82
CA PHE A 53 -0.37 -5.15 4.60
C PHE A 53 0.08 -5.02 6.07
N GLY A 54 -0.87 -5.23 6.97
CA GLY A 54 -0.63 -5.32 8.41
C GLY A 54 0.05 -4.09 9.00
N GLY A 55 1.01 -4.32 9.90
CA GLY A 55 1.67 -3.29 10.71
C GLY A 55 0.98 -3.05 12.05
N THR A 56 1.56 -2.18 12.86
CA THR A 56 1.12 -1.90 14.23
C THR A 56 0.31 -0.62 14.26
N THR A 57 -0.91 -0.70 14.78
CA THR A 57 -1.80 0.46 14.98
C THR A 57 -1.86 0.85 16.46
N ALA A 58 -2.15 2.13 16.72
CA ALA A 58 -2.42 2.58 18.09
C ALA A 58 -3.72 1.94 18.59
N GLY A 59 -3.63 1.11 19.63
CA GLY A 59 -4.79 0.51 20.33
C GLY A 59 -5.09 -0.95 20.00
N ASN A 60 -4.72 -1.46 18.82
CA ASN A 60 -5.07 -2.83 18.39
C ASN A 60 -3.86 -3.76 18.17
N GLY A 61 -2.62 -3.29 18.39
CA GLY A 61 -1.42 -4.10 18.15
C GLY A 61 -1.18 -4.34 16.65
N SER A 62 -0.56 -5.46 16.30
CA SER A 62 -0.34 -5.84 14.91
C SER A 62 -1.66 -6.17 14.20
N THR A 63 -1.74 -5.86 12.91
CA THR A 63 -2.92 -6.05 12.07
C THR A 63 -2.63 -7.01 10.92
N SER A 64 -3.69 -7.57 10.31
CA SER A 64 -3.64 -8.47 9.15
C SER A 64 -4.47 -7.97 7.96
N ASP A 65 -4.93 -6.73 8.01
CA ASP A 65 -5.70 -6.10 6.94
C ASP A 65 -4.81 -5.75 5.75
N VAL A 66 -5.42 -5.70 4.57
CA VAL A 66 -4.78 -5.30 3.31
C VAL A 66 -5.47 -4.05 2.82
N TRP A 67 -4.69 -3.02 2.53
CA TRP A 67 -5.17 -1.76 1.98
C TRP A 67 -4.55 -1.51 0.61
N LEU A 68 -5.39 -1.12 -0.34
CA LEU A 68 -5.01 -0.79 -1.70
C LEU A 68 -5.23 0.70 -1.92
N PHE A 69 -4.22 1.38 -2.45
CA PHE A 69 -4.28 2.78 -2.83
C PHE A 69 -4.09 2.93 -4.32
N ASP A 70 -5.14 3.35 -5.01
CA ASP A 70 -5.07 3.69 -6.43
C ASP A 70 -4.38 5.05 -6.60
N LEU A 71 -3.23 5.06 -7.28
CA LEU A 71 -2.40 6.27 -7.46
C LEU A 71 -2.99 7.27 -8.47
N MET A 72 -3.99 6.88 -9.25
CA MET A 72 -4.69 7.73 -10.21
C MET A 72 -5.87 8.44 -9.54
N THR A 73 -6.74 7.70 -8.85
CA THR A 73 -7.91 8.25 -8.16
C THR A 73 -7.57 8.83 -6.79
N ARG A 74 -6.44 8.40 -6.19
CA ARG A 74 -6.02 8.69 -4.82
C ARG A 74 -7.02 8.20 -3.78
N THR A 75 -7.60 7.03 -4.01
CA THR A 75 -8.56 6.42 -3.08
C THR A 75 -7.98 5.18 -2.43
N TRP A 76 -8.28 5.00 -1.14
CA TRP A 76 -8.01 3.76 -0.43
C TRP A 76 -9.23 2.85 -0.46
N GLU A 77 -8.98 1.55 -0.53
CA GLU A 77 -9.95 0.49 -0.28
C GLU A 77 -9.31 -0.61 0.57
N GLU A 78 -10.10 -1.24 1.43
CA GLU A 78 -9.69 -2.44 2.17
C GLU A 78 -9.98 -3.66 1.30
N ALA A 79 -8.98 -4.48 1.02
CA ALA A 79 -9.15 -5.67 0.20
C ALA A 79 -9.79 -6.79 1.01
N ALA A 80 -10.79 -7.44 0.42
CA ALA A 80 -11.38 -8.66 0.97
C ALA A 80 -10.60 -9.91 0.50
N PRO A 81 -10.58 -10.98 1.30
CA PRO A 81 -10.17 -12.30 0.81
C PRO A 81 -11.02 -12.70 -0.40
N LEU A 82 -10.45 -13.49 -1.32
CA LEU A 82 -11.17 -13.97 -2.50
C LEU A 82 -12.40 -14.79 -2.12
N ASP A 83 -12.28 -15.59 -1.05
CA ASP A 83 -13.37 -16.35 -0.46
C ASP A 83 -13.09 -16.66 1.03
N ALA A 84 -14.05 -17.31 1.70
CA ALA A 84 -13.95 -17.70 3.11
C ALA A 84 -12.87 -18.75 3.41
N ASN A 85 -12.34 -19.42 2.38
CA ASN A 85 -11.34 -20.49 2.51
C ASN A 85 -9.93 -20.00 2.19
N THR A 86 -9.78 -18.79 1.66
CA THR A 86 -8.50 -18.18 1.32
C THR A 86 -7.72 -17.93 2.62
N PRO A 87 -6.55 -18.58 2.83
CA PRO A 87 -5.78 -18.38 4.05
C PRO A 87 -5.32 -16.93 4.15
N VAL A 88 -5.85 -16.20 5.12
CA VAL A 88 -5.40 -14.83 5.41
C VAL A 88 -4.16 -14.92 6.29
N PRO A 89 -3.02 -14.36 5.85
CA PRO A 89 -1.83 -14.38 6.67
C PRO A 89 -2.06 -13.65 8.02
N ALA A 90 -1.60 -14.24 9.13
CA ALA A 90 -1.82 -13.69 10.47
C ALA A 90 -1.27 -12.27 10.67
N ALA A 91 -1.80 -11.55 11.66
CA ALA A 91 -1.38 -10.19 11.98
C ALA A 91 0.12 -10.12 12.27
N ARG A 92 0.83 -9.19 11.62
CA ARG A 92 2.28 -9.05 11.77
C ARG A 92 2.78 -7.64 11.44
N ALA A 93 3.97 -7.34 11.94
CA ALA A 93 4.74 -6.12 11.72
C ALA A 93 6.19 -6.50 11.36
N ASP A 94 7.00 -5.50 11.00
CA ASP A 94 8.43 -5.65 10.64
C ASP A 94 8.67 -6.55 9.42
N THR A 95 7.74 -6.51 8.48
CA THR A 95 7.76 -7.39 7.30
C THR A 95 8.29 -6.69 6.05
N ALA A 96 9.12 -7.40 5.29
CA ALA A 96 9.41 -7.09 3.90
C ALA A 96 8.38 -7.82 3.01
N TYR A 97 7.91 -7.14 1.96
CA TYR A 97 6.98 -7.73 0.98
C TYR A 97 7.63 -7.77 -0.40
N GLY A 98 7.35 -8.82 -1.16
CA GLY A 98 7.69 -8.93 -2.56
C GLY A 98 6.42 -9.21 -3.37
N LEU A 99 6.22 -8.48 -4.46
CA LEU A 99 5.17 -8.82 -5.41
C LEU A 99 5.70 -9.85 -6.39
N TYR A 100 5.01 -10.98 -6.49
CA TYR A 100 5.20 -11.95 -7.57
C TYR A 100 3.95 -11.90 -8.45
N SER A 101 4.08 -11.38 -9.66
CA SER A 101 3.04 -11.53 -10.66
C SER A 101 3.14 -12.93 -11.25
N VAL A 102 2.08 -13.73 -11.12
CA VAL A 102 1.88 -14.91 -11.96
C VAL A 102 1.45 -14.36 -13.32
N PRO A 103 2.24 -14.53 -14.41
CA PRO A 103 1.78 -14.18 -15.74
C PRO A 103 0.52 -15.00 -16.04
N ASP A 104 -0.47 -14.35 -16.65
CA ASP A 104 -1.81 -14.86 -16.93
C ASP A 104 -1.85 -16.37 -17.22
N GLN A 105 -2.77 -17.07 -16.55
CA GLN A 105 -3.38 -18.29 -17.09
C GLN A 105 -4.33 -17.90 -18.22
#